data_AF-A0A7W0V5P6-F1
#
_entry.id   AF-A0A7W0V5P6-F1
#
_cell.length_a   1.000
_cell.length_b   1.000
_cell.length_c   1.000
_cell.angle_alpha   90.00
_cell.angle_beta   90.00
_cell.angle_gamma   90.00
#
_symmetry.space_group_name_H-M   'P 1'
#
loop_
_entity.id
_entity.type
_entity.pdbx_description
1 polymer ?
#
loop_
_entity_poly.entity_id
_entity_poly.type
_entity_poly.pdbx_seq_one_letter_code
_entity_poly.pdbx_strand_id
1 'polypeptide(L)'
;MAIPDLQTLPSIPLPDTLDPPSPVIIERVQPEIDGGRYPVKRVQGDIFEVSADIFKEGHDTIAAVLKYRRKDEQDWREAEMRPVDNDRWAGQILLPENTRYLYTIEAFPDRWATWRDEVEKKFEAGQDVSLELLEGRAILAEALPRTAPDDR
;
A
#
# COMPACT_ATOMS: atom_id res chain seq x y z
N MET A 1 41.25 23.25 -11.22
CA MET A 1 40.64 21.97 -10.81
C MET A 1 39.23 21.97 -11.39
N ALA A 2 39.03 21.29 -12.53
CA ALA A 2 37.82 21.41 -13.33
C ALA A 2 36.72 20.46 -12.83
N ILE A 3 35.49 20.97 -12.76
CA ILE A 3 34.28 20.21 -12.40
C ILE A 3 33.95 19.29 -13.58
N PRO A 4 33.71 17.98 -13.39
CA PRO A 4 33.36 17.09 -14.50
C PRO A 4 31.98 17.43 -15.07
N ASP A 5 31.88 17.27 -16.39
CA ASP A 5 30.70 17.48 -17.21
C ASP A 5 29.58 16.46 -16.88
N LEU A 6 28.38 16.96 -16.57
CA LEU A 6 27.19 16.18 -16.18
C LEU A 6 26.58 15.36 -17.35
N GLN A 7 27.16 15.44 -18.55
CA GLN A 7 26.63 14.81 -19.77
C GLN A 7 27.06 13.35 -20.00
N THR A 8 27.71 12.69 -19.04
CA THR A 8 28.22 11.31 -19.19
C THR A 8 27.52 10.27 -18.31
N LEU A 9 26.31 10.55 -17.81
CA LEU A 9 25.49 9.49 -17.22
C LEU A 9 24.96 8.58 -18.34
N PRO A 10 25.13 7.25 -18.26
CA PRO A 10 24.57 6.34 -19.24
C PRO A 10 23.04 6.50 -19.24
N SER A 11 22.46 6.82 -20.39
CA SER A 11 21.01 6.84 -20.57
C SER A 11 20.50 5.42 -20.38
N ILE A 12 19.85 5.15 -19.25
CA ILE A 12 19.14 3.88 -19.04
C ILE A 12 17.94 3.92 -19.99
N PRO A 13 17.86 3.06 -21.02
CA PRO A 13 16.69 3.03 -21.90
C PRO A 13 15.47 2.65 -21.06
N LEU A 14 14.42 3.47 -21.11
CA LEU A 14 13.14 3.10 -20.51
C LEU A 14 12.56 1.90 -21.29
N PRO A 15 12.03 0.87 -20.59
CA PRO A 15 11.46 -0.30 -21.25
C PRO A 15 10.26 0.07 -22.15
N ASP A 16 10.11 -0.63 -23.27
CA ASP A 16 9.10 -0.37 -24.34
C ASP A 16 7.64 -0.53 -23.90
N THR A 17 7.39 -1.03 -22.69
CA THR A 17 6.07 -1.12 -22.06
C THR A 17 6.15 -0.50 -20.67
N LEU A 18 5.97 0.81 -20.61
CA LEU A 18 5.63 1.45 -19.34
C LEU A 18 4.14 1.27 -19.18
N ASP A 19 3.73 0.24 -18.44
CA ASP A 19 2.52 0.38 -17.65
C ASP A 19 2.64 1.74 -16.94
N PRO A 20 1.60 2.59 -16.97
CA PRO A 20 1.67 3.89 -16.33
C PRO A 20 2.14 3.67 -14.87
N PRO A 21 3.06 4.51 -14.37
CA PRO A 21 3.56 4.33 -13.01
C PRO A 21 2.39 4.28 -12.04
N SER A 22 2.50 3.41 -11.02
CA SER A 22 1.51 3.34 -9.95
C SER A 22 1.21 4.75 -9.44
N PRO A 23 -0.08 5.16 -9.34
CA PRO A 23 -0.43 6.48 -8.82
C PRO A 23 -0.12 6.62 -7.32
N VAL A 24 0.17 5.51 -6.64
CA VAL A 24 0.57 5.46 -5.23
C VAL A 24 2.07 5.25 -5.15
N ILE A 25 2.73 6.15 -4.43
CA ILE A 25 4.16 6.13 -4.14
C ILE A 25 4.36 5.55 -2.74
N ILE A 26 5.31 4.61 -2.63
CA ILE A 26 5.74 4.02 -1.35
C ILE A 26 7.25 4.27 -1.23
N GLU A 27 7.66 4.99 -0.20
CA GLU A 27 9.08 5.27 0.05
C GLU A 27 9.44 5.16 1.54
N ARG A 28 10.74 5.29 1.84
CA ARG A 28 11.27 5.33 3.21
C ARG A 28 10.79 4.17 4.08
N VAL A 29 10.76 2.97 3.50
CA VAL A 29 10.35 1.74 4.19
C VAL A 29 11.31 1.47 5.35
N GLN A 30 10.75 1.25 6.53
CA GLN A 30 11.47 0.98 7.77
C GLN A 30 10.81 -0.17 8.52
N PRO A 31 11.59 -1.04 9.18
CA PRO A 31 13.04 -1.02 9.27
C PRO A 31 13.71 -1.60 8.01
N GLU A 32 14.82 -1.02 7.56
CA GLU A 32 15.70 -1.60 6.53
C GLU A 32 17.17 -1.49 6.98
N ILE A 33 18.03 -2.40 6.51
CA ILE A 33 19.47 -2.38 6.82
C ILE A 33 20.25 -2.36 5.50
N ASP A 34 21.01 -1.28 5.28
CA ASP A 34 21.81 -1.04 4.08
C ASP A 34 21.01 -1.24 2.78
N GLY A 35 19.83 -0.61 2.68
CA GLY A 35 18.94 -0.72 1.52
C GLY A 35 18.46 -2.15 1.27
N GLY A 36 18.21 -2.90 2.35
CA GLY A 36 17.76 -4.30 2.28
C GLY A 36 18.88 -5.32 2.03
N ARG A 37 20.15 -4.91 1.98
CA ARG A 37 21.29 -5.82 1.81
C ARG A 37 21.39 -6.86 2.93
N TYR A 38 20.99 -6.47 4.15
CA TYR A 38 21.00 -7.37 5.30
C TYR A 38 19.59 -7.51 5.91
N PRO A 39 19.23 -8.70 6.40
CA PRO A 39 17.93 -8.89 7.04
C PRO A 39 17.87 -8.20 8.39
N VAL A 40 16.73 -7.56 8.67
CA VAL A 40 16.39 -7.08 10.00
C VAL A 40 16.32 -8.26 10.97
N LYS A 41 16.90 -8.10 12.17
CA LYS A 41 16.88 -9.12 13.21
C LYS A 41 15.78 -8.83 14.22
N ARG A 42 15.03 -9.87 14.57
CA ARG A 42 13.93 -9.88 15.55
C ARG A 42 13.95 -11.20 16.32
N VAL A 43 13.16 -11.29 17.38
CA VAL A 43 13.04 -12.49 18.23
C VAL A 43 11.68 -13.15 18.07
N GLN A 44 11.60 -14.44 18.39
CA GLN A 44 10.32 -15.13 18.48
C GLN A 44 9.38 -14.44 19.48
N GLY A 45 8.11 -14.30 19.11
CA GLY A 45 7.07 -13.66 19.90
C GLY A 45 7.06 -12.14 19.81
N ASP A 46 7.99 -11.55 19.04
CA ASP A 46 8.06 -10.10 18.86
C ASP A 46 6.92 -9.57 17.98
N ILE A 47 6.52 -8.33 18.24
CA ILE A 47 5.61 -7.57 17.39
C ILE A 47 6.46 -6.72 16.46
N PHE A 48 6.53 -7.16 15.20
CA PHE A 48 7.31 -6.49 14.19
C PHE A 48 6.49 -5.39 13.52
N GLU A 49 6.79 -4.14 13.86
CA GLU A 49 6.25 -2.97 13.17
C GLU A 49 7.07 -2.64 11.93
N VAL A 50 6.38 -2.46 10.81
CA VAL A 50 6.92 -1.93 9.56
C VAL A 50 6.17 -0.64 9.24
N SER A 51 6.89 0.33 8.72
CA SER A 51 6.35 1.64 8.38
C SER A 51 6.94 2.14 7.07
N ALA A 52 6.22 3.04 6.39
CA ALA A 52 6.66 3.67 5.16
C ALA A 52 5.92 4.99 4.98
N ASP A 53 6.47 5.85 4.12
CA ASP A 53 5.77 7.03 3.66
C ASP A 53 4.98 6.63 2.40
N ILE A 54 3.65 6.77 2.43
CA ILE A 54 2.73 6.30 1.39
C ILE A 54 1.77 7.44 1.04
N PHE A 55 1.83 7.89 -0.22
CA PHE A 55 1.04 9.02 -0.70
C PHE A 55 0.74 8.92 -2.20
N LYS A 56 -0.18 9.76 -2.66
CA LYS A 56 -0.70 9.80 -4.03
C LYS A 56 -1.16 11.22 -4.35
N GLU A 57 -1.16 11.59 -5.64
CA GLU A 57 -1.82 12.82 -6.10
C GLU A 57 -3.36 12.69 -6.07
N GLY A 58 -4.05 13.75 -5.67
CA GLY A 58 -5.52 13.83 -5.60
C GLY A 58 -6.06 13.66 -4.18
N HIS A 59 -7.37 13.44 -4.07
CA HIS A 59 -8.09 13.39 -2.79
C HIS A 59 -8.63 11.98 -2.44
N ASP A 60 -8.40 10.99 -3.30
CA ASP A 60 -8.83 9.62 -3.01
C ASP A 60 -8.16 9.10 -1.74
N THR A 61 -8.94 8.38 -0.93
CA THR A 61 -8.44 7.65 0.23
C THR A 61 -7.50 6.53 -0.23
N ILE A 62 -6.40 6.33 0.48
CA ILE A 62 -5.43 5.24 0.24
C ILE A 62 -5.69 4.14 1.27
N ALA A 63 -5.59 2.88 0.85
CA ALA A 63 -5.42 1.75 1.75
C ALA A 63 -4.03 1.15 1.54
N ALA A 64 -3.44 0.62 2.62
CA ALA A 64 -2.14 -0.02 2.59
C ALA A 64 -2.12 -1.28 3.45
N VAL A 65 -1.38 -2.29 3.00
CA VAL A 65 -1.23 -3.58 3.69
C VAL A 65 0.25 -3.95 3.78
N LEU A 66 0.64 -4.42 4.95
CA LEU A 66 1.91 -5.09 5.18
C LEU A 66 1.72 -6.57 4.80
N LYS A 67 2.30 -6.96 3.66
CA LYS A 67 2.33 -8.36 3.24
C LYS A 67 3.53 -9.04 3.87
N TYR A 68 3.32 -10.22 4.42
CA TYR A 68 4.38 -11.02 5.01
C TYR A 68 4.18 -12.51 4.74
N ARG A 69 5.29 -13.23 4.63
CA ARG A 69 5.28 -14.70 4.57
C ARG A 69 6.57 -15.24 5.13
N ARG A 70 6.58 -16.50 5.53
CA ARG A 70 7.85 -17.19 5.73
C ARG A 70 8.51 -17.40 4.37
N LYS A 71 9.85 -17.43 4.34
CA LYS A 71 10.60 -17.57 3.09
C LYS A 71 10.29 -18.88 2.36
N ASP A 72 9.93 -19.93 3.10
CA ASP A 72 9.56 -21.26 2.62
C ASP A 72 8.09 -21.38 2.18
N GLU A 73 7.25 -20.39 2.48
CA GLU A 73 5.84 -20.34 2.04
C GLU A 73 5.70 -19.63 0.70
N GLN A 74 4.70 -19.97 -0.10
CA GLN A 74 4.40 -19.26 -1.35
C GLN A 74 3.41 -18.12 -1.11
N ASP A 75 2.38 -18.40 -0.31
CA ASP A 75 1.26 -17.48 -0.10
C ASP A 75 1.65 -16.35 0.86
N TRP A 76 1.23 -15.14 0.49
CA TRP A 76 1.36 -13.97 1.34
C TRP A 76 0.19 -13.90 2.32
N ARG A 77 0.51 -13.55 3.56
CA ARG A 77 -0.47 -13.07 4.54
C ARG A 77 -0.41 -11.55 4.56
N GLU A 78 -1.50 -10.93 5.01
CA GLU A 78 -1.64 -9.48 5.02
C GLU A 78 -2.01 -9.00 6.42
N ALA A 79 -1.50 -7.83 6.78
CA ALA A 79 -1.91 -7.07 7.94
C ALA A 79 -2.18 -5.63 7.50
N GLU A 80 -3.30 -5.06 7.89
CA GLU A 80 -3.65 -3.67 7.56
C GLU A 80 -2.59 -2.71 8.10
N MET A 81 -2.21 -1.74 7.27
CA MET A 81 -1.43 -0.59 7.73
C MET A 81 -2.38 0.56 8.01
N ARG A 82 -2.13 1.27 9.11
CA ARG A 82 -2.88 2.48 9.48
C ARG A 82 -2.04 3.74 9.22
N PRO A 83 -2.67 4.87 8.93
CA PRO A 83 -2.00 6.16 8.97
C PRO A 83 -1.52 6.45 10.40
N VAL A 84 -0.32 7.03 10.51
CA VAL A 84 0.30 7.41 11.78
C VAL A 84 0.37 8.93 11.91
N ASP A 85 1.06 9.58 10.98
CA ASP A 85 1.19 11.04 10.92
C ASP A 85 1.61 11.48 9.52
N ASN A 86 1.02 12.56 9.01
CA ASN A 86 1.20 12.99 7.61
C ASN A 86 1.08 11.79 6.63
N ASP A 87 2.09 11.57 5.78
CA ASP A 87 2.16 10.45 4.83
C ASP A 87 2.72 9.17 5.46
N ARG A 88 3.00 9.12 6.76
CA ARG A 88 3.57 7.96 7.44
C ARG A 88 2.50 6.93 7.76
N TRP A 89 2.72 5.69 7.33
CA TRP A 89 1.87 4.53 7.62
C TRP A 89 2.64 3.49 8.44
N ALA A 90 1.92 2.70 9.24
CA ALA A 90 2.50 1.57 9.97
C ALA A 90 1.56 0.36 10.02
N GLY A 91 2.14 -0.83 9.85
CA GLY A 91 1.49 -2.12 10.04
C GLY A 91 2.32 -2.98 11.00
N GLN A 92 1.65 -3.89 11.71
CA GLN A 92 2.29 -4.74 12.71
C GLN A 92 1.96 -6.21 12.46
N ILE A 93 2.96 -7.08 12.64
CA ILE A 93 2.81 -8.54 12.54
C ILE A 93 3.46 -9.24 13.72
N LEU A 94 2.86 -10.34 14.17
CA LEU A 94 3.48 -11.24 15.15
C LEU A 94 4.48 -12.16 14.45
N LEU A 95 5.65 -12.36 15.05
CA LEU A 95 6.66 -13.33 14.58
C LEU A 95 6.68 -14.58 15.47
N PRO A 96 5.84 -15.60 15.21
CA PRO A 96 5.66 -16.73 16.12
C PRO A 96 6.82 -17.73 16.13
N GLU A 97 7.72 -17.68 15.15
CA GLU A 97 8.78 -18.69 14.97
C GLU A 97 10.13 -18.04 14.64
N ASN A 98 11.21 -18.69 15.07
CA ASN A 98 12.57 -18.34 14.65
C ASN A 98 12.84 -18.87 13.23
N THR A 99 12.45 -18.08 12.24
CA THR A 99 12.67 -18.38 10.82
C THR A 99 12.98 -17.11 10.03
N ARG A 100 13.18 -17.24 8.72
CA ARG A 100 13.30 -16.08 7.82
C ARG A 100 11.93 -15.71 7.27
N TYR A 101 11.49 -14.51 7.59
CA TYR A 101 10.32 -13.89 6.98
C TYR A 101 10.75 -12.98 5.83
N LEU A 102 9.85 -12.83 4.87
CA LEU A 102 9.87 -11.79 3.84
C LEU A 102 8.68 -10.89 4.10
N TYR A 103 8.85 -9.58 3.90
CA TYR A 103 7.76 -8.63 3.94
C TYR A 103 7.86 -7.65 2.78
N THR A 104 6.73 -7.11 2.38
CA THR A 104 6.60 -6.00 1.43
C THR A 104 5.38 -5.18 1.82
N ILE A 105 5.27 -3.99 1.26
CA ILE A 105 4.08 -3.14 1.40
C ILE A 105 3.38 -3.11 0.06
N GLU A 106 2.06 -3.19 0.09
CA GLU A 106 1.18 -2.96 -1.05
C GLU A 106 0.23 -1.84 -0.66
N ALA A 107 0.02 -0.87 -1.55
CA ALA A 107 -0.89 0.25 -1.32
C ALA A 107 -1.65 0.59 -2.59
N PHE A 108 -2.91 0.99 -2.44
CA PHE A 108 -3.82 1.22 -3.55
C PHE A 108 -4.85 2.30 -3.18
N PRO A 109 -5.41 3.02 -4.17
CA PRO A 109 -6.56 3.88 -3.93
C PRO A 109 -7.75 3.04 -3.47
N ASP A 110 -8.31 3.37 -2.31
CA ASP A 110 -9.51 2.74 -1.80
C ASP A 110 -10.74 3.45 -2.35
N ARG A 111 -11.22 2.95 -3.49
CA ARG A 111 -12.40 3.49 -4.18
C ARG A 111 -13.66 3.41 -3.31
N TRP A 112 -13.78 2.39 -2.46
CA TRP A 112 -14.94 2.22 -1.60
C TRP A 112 -14.93 3.23 -0.45
N ALA A 113 -13.80 3.35 0.26
CA ALA A 113 -13.66 4.32 1.34
C ALA A 113 -13.81 5.76 0.83
N THR A 114 -13.24 6.07 -0.34
CA THR A 114 -13.38 7.38 -1.00
C THR A 114 -14.84 7.70 -1.29
N TRP A 115 -15.55 6.79 -1.98
CA TRP A 115 -16.96 6.97 -2.27
C TRP A 115 -17.79 7.15 -0.98
N ARG A 116 -17.58 6.31 0.03
CA ARG A 116 -18.33 6.36 1.29
C ARG A 116 -18.19 7.73 1.97
N ASP A 117 -16.97 8.24 2.08
CA ASP A 117 -16.68 9.54 2.70
C ASP A 117 -17.35 10.70 1.94
N GLU A 118 -17.31 10.68 0.59
CA GLU A 118 -17.98 11.69 -0.22
C GLU A 118 -19.51 11.67 -0.09
N VAL A 119 -20.11 10.48 -0.10
CA VAL A 119 -21.57 10.32 0.05
C VAL A 119 -22.03 10.75 1.44
N GLU A 120 -21.30 10.36 2.48
CA GLU A 120 -21.62 10.72 3.86
C GLU A 120 -21.68 12.25 4.02
N LYS A 121 -20.66 12.96 3.54
CA LYS A 121 -20.62 14.44 3.57
C LYS A 121 -21.77 15.09 2.81
N LYS A 122 -22.11 14.59 1.61
CA LYS A 122 -23.22 15.12 0.80
C LYS A 122 -24.58 14.86 1.47
N PHE A 123 -24.76 13.67 2.02
CA PHE A 123 -25.97 13.28 2.72
C PHE A 123 -26.18 14.13 3.98
N GLU A 124 -25.15 14.32 4.79
CA GLU A 124 -25.19 15.20 5.97
C GLU A 124 -25.48 16.67 5.62
N ALA A 125 -25.04 17.13 4.45
CA ALA A 125 -25.37 18.44 3.91
C ALA A 125 -26.81 18.54 3.35
N GLY A 126 -27.60 17.46 3.40
CA GLY A 126 -28.97 17.41 2.88
C GLY A 126 -29.05 17.45 1.36
N GLN A 127 -27.98 17.09 0.66
CA GLN A 127 -27.95 17.01 -0.80
C GLN A 127 -28.60 15.71 -1.28
N ASP A 128 -29.10 15.72 -2.51
CA ASP A 128 -29.58 14.50 -3.17
C ASP A 128 -28.37 13.62 -3.54
N VAL A 129 -28.34 12.40 -3.02
CA VAL A 129 -27.27 11.41 -3.22
C VAL A 129 -27.67 10.25 -4.14
N SER A 130 -28.77 10.39 -4.88
CA SER A 130 -29.31 9.32 -5.73
C SER A 130 -28.32 8.83 -6.79
N LEU A 131 -27.49 9.72 -7.35
CA LEU A 131 -26.47 9.36 -8.34
C LEU A 131 -25.33 8.57 -7.69
N GLU A 132 -24.85 9.04 -6.55
CA GLU A 132 -23.76 8.42 -5.82
C GLU A 132 -24.15 7.02 -5.34
N LEU A 133 -25.40 6.78 -4.96
CA LEU A 133 -25.88 5.43 -4.65
C LEU A 133 -25.81 4.48 -5.86
N LEU A 134 -26.01 4.97 -7.08
CA LEU A 134 -25.81 4.17 -8.29
C LEU A 134 -24.33 3.84 -8.51
N GLU A 135 -23.43 4.77 -8.23
CA GLU A 135 -21.98 4.55 -8.27
C GLU A 135 -21.54 3.52 -7.23
N GLY A 136 -22.04 3.62 -6.00
CA GLY A 136 -21.76 2.64 -4.93
C GLY A 136 -22.19 1.23 -5.32
N ARG A 137 -23.36 1.08 -5.95
CA ARG A 137 -23.81 -0.20 -6.50
C ARG A 137 -22.84 -0.73 -7.57
N ALA A 138 -22.31 0.13 -8.43
CA ALA A 138 -21.34 -0.27 -9.45
C ALA A 138 -20.02 -0.76 -8.82
N ILE A 139 -19.52 -0.06 -7.79
CA ILE A 139 -18.32 -0.47 -7.04
C ILE A 139 -18.51 -1.87 -6.44
N LEU A 140 -19.65 -2.11 -5.79
CA LEU A 140 -19.96 -3.42 -5.23
C LEU A 140 -20.06 -4.51 -6.31
N ALA A 141 -20.73 -4.22 -7.42
CA ALA A 141 -20.87 -5.16 -8.54
C ALA A 141 -19.50 -5.55 -9.13
N GLU A 142 -18.57 -4.60 -9.23
CA GLU A 142 -17.20 -4.87 -9.66
C GLU A 142 -16.41 -5.71 -8.65
N ALA A 143 -16.70 -5.59 -7.35
CA ALA A 143 -16.00 -6.30 -6.28
C ALA A 143 -16.49 -7.74 -6.06
N LEU A 144 -17.78 -8.01 -6.26
CA LEU A 144 -18.43 -9.31 -6.03
C LEU A 144 -17.70 -10.54 -6.61
N PRO A 145 -17.10 -10.51 -7.81
CA PRO A 145 -16.40 -11.67 -8.33
C PRO A 145 -15.15 -12.07 -7.52
N ARG A 146 -14.58 -11.14 -6.74
CA ARG A 146 -13.34 -11.33 -5.98
C ARG A 146 -13.57 -11.78 -4.53
N THR A 147 -14.81 -11.85 -4.09
CA THR A 147 -15.15 -12.18 -2.70
C THR A 147 -15.14 -13.69 -2.46
N ALA A 148 -14.77 -14.10 -1.24
CA ALA A 148 -14.91 -15.49 -0.83
C ALA A 148 -16.40 -15.86 -0.71
N PRO A 149 -16.76 -17.16 -0.74
CA PRO A 149 -18.15 -17.59 -0.61
C PRO A 149 -18.84 -17.11 0.67
N ASP A 150 -18.08 -16.97 1.76
CA ASP A 150 -18.59 -16.51 3.06
C ASP A 150 -18.81 -14.98 3.11
N ASP A 151 -18.26 -14.23 2.13
CA ASP A 151 -18.33 -12.78 2.00
C ASP A 151 -19.38 -12.31 0.98
N ARG A 152 -20.20 -13.23 0.44
CA ARG A 152 -21.25 -12.95 -0.57
C ARG A 152 -22.64 -12.84 0.07
#